data_AF-M1DQ67-F1
#
_entry.id   AF-M1DQ67-F1
#
_cell.length_a   1.000
_cell.length_b   1.000
_cell.length_c   1.000
_cell.angle_alpha   90.00
_cell.angle_beta   90.00
_cell.angle_gamma   90.00
#
_symmetry.space_group_name_H-M   'P 1'
#
loop_
_entity.id
_entity.type
_entity.pdbx_description
1 polymer ?
#
loop_
_entity_poly.entity_id
_entity_poly.type
_entity_poly.pdbx_seq_one_letter_code
_entity_poly.pdbx_strand_id
1 'polypeptide(L)'
;MSYTKRSCISGLFLLFLALACEANSGFIGVKDSHFELNGSPFLFNGFNSYWLMHVAADPTERYKGTEVLKDASTSGLSVCRTWAFSDGGDRALQISPGVYDERVFQGLDFVIAEAKKYGVRLILSFVNQ
;
A
#
# COMPACT_ATOMS: atom_id res chain seq x y z
N MET A 1 -11.23 24.55 -59.59
CA MET A 1 -11.51 23.66 -58.45
C MET A 1 -10.17 23.28 -57.81
N SER A 2 -9.82 23.87 -56.66
CA SER A 2 -8.58 23.56 -55.93
C SER A 2 -8.95 22.89 -54.61
N TYR A 3 -8.49 21.65 -54.43
CA TYR A 3 -8.67 20.89 -53.19
C TYR A 3 -7.47 21.15 -52.27
N THR A 4 -7.67 21.91 -51.22
CA THR A 4 -6.66 22.11 -50.17
C THR A 4 -6.60 20.87 -49.28
N LYS A 5 -5.47 20.14 -49.32
CA LYS A 5 -5.17 19.06 -48.38
C LYS A 5 -5.06 19.64 -46.96
N ARG A 6 -6.05 19.35 -46.10
CA ARG A 6 -5.95 19.64 -44.67
C ARG A 6 -4.91 18.69 -44.06
N SER A 7 -3.85 19.26 -43.50
CA SER A 7 -2.76 18.54 -42.83
C SER A 7 -3.27 17.83 -41.57
N CYS A 8 -3.24 16.50 -41.57
CA CYS A 8 -3.62 15.63 -40.45
C CYS A 8 -2.56 15.55 -39.33
N ILE A 9 -1.53 16.40 -39.35
CA ILE A 9 -0.35 16.25 -38.49
C ILE A 9 -0.64 16.61 -37.02
N SER A 10 -1.61 17.50 -36.75
CA SER A 10 -1.98 17.93 -35.39
C SER A 10 -2.65 16.82 -34.55
N GLY A 11 -3.47 15.97 -35.18
CA GLY A 11 -4.19 14.90 -34.48
C GLY A 11 -3.30 13.75 -34.02
N LEU A 12 -2.20 13.47 -34.74
CA LEU A 12 -1.26 12.42 -34.38
C LEU A 12 -0.44 12.77 -33.12
N PHE A 13 -0.12 14.06 -32.90
CA PHE A 13 0.72 14.48 -31.77
C PHE A 13 -0.01 14.35 -30.42
N LEU A 14 -1.33 14.60 -30.39
CA LEU A 14 -2.18 14.38 -29.21
C LEU A 14 -2.37 12.89 -28.89
N LEU A 15 -2.37 12.02 -29.91
CA LEU A 15 -2.49 10.57 -29.73
C LEU A 15 -1.20 9.96 -29.17
N PHE A 16 -0.02 10.50 -29.51
CA PHE A 16 1.26 10.08 -28.95
C PHE A 16 1.46 10.47 -27.48
N LEU A 17 0.88 11.60 -27.02
CA LEU A 17 0.89 11.96 -25.59
C LEU A 17 0.04 11.01 -24.74
N ALA A 18 -1.07 10.50 -25.29
CA ALA A 18 -1.95 9.57 -24.58
C ALA A 18 -1.35 8.15 -24.45
N LEU A 19 -0.47 7.74 -25.37
CA LEU A 19 0.13 6.41 -25.39
C LEU A 19 1.37 6.25 -24.48
N ALA A 20 1.96 7.34 -24.00
CA ALA A 20 3.19 7.29 -23.20
C ALA A 20 2.96 7.01 -21.71
N CYS A 21 1.72 6.81 -21.27
CA CYS A 21 1.38 6.59 -19.86
C CYS A 21 0.76 5.20 -19.63
N GLU A 22 1.45 4.13 -20.03
CA GLU A 22 1.35 2.89 -19.27
C GLU A 22 2.23 2.99 -18.02
N ALA A 23 1.88 3.91 -17.12
CA ALA A 23 2.40 3.87 -15.77
C ALA A 23 1.74 2.66 -15.09
N ASN A 24 2.54 1.65 -14.74
CA ASN A 24 2.11 0.53 -13.91
C ASN A 24 1.53 1.11 -12.60
N SER A 25 0.21 1.29 -12.55
CA SER A 25 -0.41 2.24 -11.62
C SER A 25 -0.83 1.58 -10.32
N GLY A 26 -0.33 2.12 -9.19
CA GLY A 26 -0.74 1.74 -7.84
C GLY A 26 0.38 1.22 -6.93
N PHE A 27 1.45 0.64 -7.49
CA PHE A 27 2.57 0.09 -6.73
C PHE A 27 3.74 1.09 -6.61
N ILE A 28 4.47 1.00 -5.50
CA ILE A 28 5.73 1.74 -5.33
C ILE A 28 6.81 1.05 -6.15
N GLY A 29 7.46 1.81 -7.03
CA GLY A 29 8.64 1.41 -7.77
C GLY A 29 9.90 2.07 -7.23
N VAL A 30 11.03 1.72 -7.84
CA VAL A 30 12.33 2.38 -7.63
C VAL A 30 12.84 2.84 -8.98
N LYS A 31 13.28 4.09 -9.05
CA LYS A 31 14.00 4.64 -10.19
C LYS A 31 15.24 5.34 -9.68
N ASP A 32 16.39 4.94 -10.21
CA ASP A 32 17.70 5.35 -9.72
C ASP A 32 17.81 5.10 -8.21
N SER A 33 18.01 6.16 -7.42
CA SER A 33 18.11 6.12 -5.95
C SER A 33 16.84 6.58 -5.22
N HIS A 34 15.69 6.63 -5.90
CA HIS A 34 14.45 7.18 -5.35
C HIS A 34 13.27 6.22 -5.52
N PHE A 35 12.34 6.28 -4.57
CA PHE A 35 11.03 5.64 -4.76
C PHE A 35 10.19 6.46 -5.73
N GLU A 36 9.39 5.78 -6.55
CA GLU A 36 8.41 6.41 -7.44
C GLU A 36 7.02 5.78 -7.26
N LEU A 37 6.00 6.60 -7.44
CA LEU A 37 4.61 6.17 -7.52
C LEU A 37 3.96 6.84 -8.72
N ASN A 38 3.40 6.05 -9.64
CA ASN A 38 2.72 6.56 -10.84
C ASN A 38 3.58 7.58 -11.62
N GLY A 39 4.88 7.31 -11.76
CA GLY A 39 5.83 8.16 -12.49
C GLY A 39 6.25 9.45 -11.78
N SER A 40 5.88 9.64 -10.52
CA SER A 40 6.30 10.78 -9.68
C SER A 40 7.18 10.34 -8.52
N PRO A 41 8.17 11.14 -8.08
CA PRO A 41 8.95 10.85 -6.87
C PRO A 41 8.05 10.64 -5.65
N PHE A 42 8.29 9.56 -4.92
CA PHE A 42 7.58 9.22 -3.69
C PHE A 42 8.50 9.38 -2.49
N LEU A 43 8.34 10.49 -1.78
CA LEU A 43 8.94 10.69 -0.46
C LEU A 43 7.89 10.37 0.60
N PHE A 44 8.29 9.67 1.66
CA PHE A 44 7.37 9.32 2.74
C PHE A 44 7.91 9.73 4.09
N ASN A 45 6.98 10.11 4.96
CA ASN A 45 7.14 10.08 6.40
C ASN A 45 6.26 8.95 6.94
N GLY A 46 6.74 8.22 7.93
CA GLY A 46 6.07 7.01 8.37
C GLY A 46 6.22 6.73 9.86
N PHE A 47 5.64 5.61 10.28
CA PHE A 47 5.63 5.17 11.67
C PHE A 47 5.73 3.65 11.77
N ASN A 48 6.05 3.16 12.96
CA ASN A 48 6.07 1.74 13.27
C ASN A 48 4.89 1.42 14.19
N SER A 49 4.14 0.37 13.86
CA SER A 49 3.06 -0.15 14.68
C SER A 49 3.00 -1.67 14.55
N TYR A 50 3.95 -2.35 15.19
CA TYR A 50 4.16 -3.80 15.05
C TYR A 50 2.95 -4.65 15.50
N TRP A 51 2.07 -4.08 16.33
CA TRP A 51 0.97 -4.76 17.00
C TRP A 51 -0.34 -4.79 16.20
N LEU A 52 -0.40 -4.17 15.02
CA LEU A 52 -1.65 -3.99 14.28
C LEU A 52 -2.39 -5.30 14.00
N MET A 53 -1.67 -6.35 13.56
CA MET A 53 -2.27 -7.66 13.28
C MET A 53 -2.86 -8.28 14.56
N HIS A 54 -2.14 -8.21 15.67
CA HIS A 54 -2.57 -8.80 16.94
C HIS A 54 -3.84 -8.16 17.50
N VAL A 55 -3.94 -6.83 17.47
CA VAL A 55 -5.15 -6.14 17.93
C VAL A 55 -6.32 -6.35 16.95
N ALA A 56 -6.05 -6.43 15.65
CA ALA A 56 -7.09 -6.64 14.65
C ALA A 56 -7.66 -8.06 14.67
N ALA A 57 -6.91 -9.03 15.19
CA ALA A 57 -7.36 -10.40 15.40
C ALA A 57 -8.42 -10.52 16.52
N ASP A 58 -8.59 -9.49 17.35
CA ASP A 58 -9.63 -9.39 18.35
C ASP A 58 -10.70 -8.37 17.90
N PRO A 59 -11.93 -8.80 17.59
CA PRO A 59 -12.99 -7.89 17.15
C PRO A 59 -13.30 -6.75 18.12
N THR A 60 -13.08 -6.93 19.43
CA THR A 60 -13.35 -5.87 20.42
C THR A 60 -12.27 -4.79 20.44
N GLU A 61 -11.08 -5.10 19.95
CA GLU A 61 -9.90 -4.22 19.95
C GLU A 61 -9.58 -3.64 18.58
N ARG A 62 -10.20 -4.19 17.53
CA ARG A 62 -9.95 -3.87 16.12
C ARG A 62 -10.08 -2.38 15.79
N TYR A 63 -10.93 -1.65 16.51
CA TYR A 63 -11.09 -0.20 16.37
C TYR A 63 -9.78 0.58 16.59
N LYS A 64 -8.87 0.06 17.44
CA LYS A 64 -7.55 0.69 17.70
C LYS A 64 -6.69 0.76 16.45
N GLY A 65 -6.78 -0.26 15.58
CA GLY A 65 -6.10 -0.30 14.29
C GLY A 65 -6.63 0.79 13.35
N THR A 66 -7.95 0.97 13.31
CA THR A 66 -8.59 2.06 12.56
C THR A 66 -8.17 3.43 13.07
N GLU A 67 -8.20 3.65 14.39
CA GLU A 67 -7.86 4.94 15.00
C GLU A 67 -6.41 5.34 14.69
N VAL A 68 -5.44 4.44 14.92
CA VAL A 68 -4.03 4.79 14.66
C VAL A 68 -3.73 5.05 13.19
N LEU A 69 -4.36 4.33 12.26
CA LEU A 69 -4.20 4.55 10.82
C LEU A 69 -4.85 5.88 10.39
N LYS A 70 -6.02 6.20 10.94
CA LYS A 70 -6.72 7.46 10.71
C LYS A 70 -5.92 8.65 11.25
N ASP A 71 -5.39 8.54 12.46
CA ASP A 71 -4.61 9.61 13.11
C ASP A 71 -3.29 9.84 12.38
N ALA A 72 -2.63 8.76 11.96
CA ALA A 72 -1.42 8.84 11.16
C ALA A 72 -1.68 9.57 9.82
N SER A 73 -2.73 9.17 9.10
CA SER A 73 -3.15 9.82 7.86
C SER A 73 -3.46 11.30 8.07
N THR A 74 -4.22 11.63 9.12
CA THR A 74 -4.55 13.02 9.50
C THR A 74 -3.31 13.85 9.85
N SER A 75 -2.27 13.20 10.37
CA SER A 75 -0.98 13.81 10.70
C SER A 75 0.00 13.88 9.51
N GLY A 76 -0.41 13.45 8.31
CA GLY A 76 0.43 13.45 7.11
C GLY A 76 1.45 12.31 7.02
N LEU A 77 1.30 11.25 7.84
CA LEU A 77 2.10 10.03 7.73
C LEU A 77 1.51 9.13 6.64
N SER A 78 2.35 8.66 5.72
CA SER A 78 1.91 7.94 4.52
C SER A 78 2.35 6.48 4.47
N VAL A 79 3.25 6.04 5.37
CA VAL A 79 3.74 4.65 5.44
C VAL A 79 3.73 4.12 6.87
N CYS A 80 3.19 2.92 7.08
CA CYS A 80 3.26 2.18 8.33
C CYS A 80 4.10 0.92 8.16
N ARG A 81 5.11 0.72 9.02
CA ARG A 81 5.76 -0.58 9.17
C ARG A 81 5.09 -1.39 10.28
N THR A 82 4.69 -2.61 9.95
CA THR A 82 4.04 -3.55 10.89
C THR A 82 4.56 -4.97 10.71
N TRP A 83 4.27 -5.86 11.66
CA TRP A 83 4.57 -7.27 11.56
C TRP A 83 3.47 -8.00 10.79
N ALA A 84 3.89 -8.87 9.87
CA ALA A 84 3.09 -9.87 9.19
C ALA A 84 3.62 -11.28 9.54
N PHE A 85 4.09 -11.44 10.78
CA PHE A 85 4.52 -12.69 11.37
C PHE A 85 4.19 -12.69 12.86
N SER A 86 4.08 -13.89 13.42
CA SER A 86 4.10 -14.18 14.85
C SER A 86 4.15 -15.69 14.98
N ASP A 87 5.28 -16.23 15.41
CA ASP A 87 5.54 -17.67 15.43
C ASP A 87 5.45 -18.24 16.84
N GLY A 88 4.49 -19.14 17.06
CA GLY A 88 4.22 -19.72 18.39
C GLY A 88 3.76 -18.70 19.44
N GLY A 89 3.47 -19.20 20.64
CA GLY A 89 3.02 -18.36 21.76
C GLY A 89 1.56 -17.91 21.69
N ASP A 90 1.20 -16.94 22.55
CA ASP A 90 -0.15 -16.39 22.60
C ASP A 90 -0.45 -15.55 21.35
N ARG A 91 -1.63 -15.77 20.75
CA ARG A 91 -2.07 -15.10 19.50
C ARG A 91 -1.05 -15.22 18.35
N ALA A 92 -0.42 -16.39 18.21
CA ALA A 92 0.43 -16.74 17.08
C ALA A 92 -0.32 -16.60 15.74
N LEU A 93 0.35 -16.04 14.73
CA LEU A 93 -0.12 -16.14 13.34
C LEU A 93 0.18 -17.55 12.82
N GLN A 94 1.41 -18.01 12.99
CA GLN A 94 1.85 -19.35 12.63
C GLN A 94 1.97 -20.19 13.90
N ILE A 95 1.05 -21.14 14.06
CA ILE A 95 0.92 -21.99 15.25
C ILE A 95 2.04 -23.06 15.26
N SER A 96 2.33 -23.60 14.08
CA SER A 96 3.43 -24.52 13.80
C SER A 96 3.86 -24.36 12.34
N PRO A 97 5.00 -24.92 11.89
CA PRO A 97 5.49 -24.71 10.53
C PRO A 97 4.43 -25.01 9.45
N GLY A 98 4.03 -23.98 8.70
CA GLY A 98 3.01 -24.06 7.64
C GLY A 98 1.55 -24.13 8.11
N VAL A 99 1.29 -24.02 9.42
CA VAL A 99 -0.05 -24.04 10.01
C VAL A 99 -0.36 -22.68 10.62
N TYR A 100 -1.43 -22.03 10.15
CA TYR A 100 -1.76 -20.65 10.49
C TYR A 100 -3.09 -20.55 11.25
N ASP A 101 -3.19 -19.58 12.17
CA ASP A 101 -4.47 -19.16 12.78
C ASP A 101 -5.19 -18.22 11.81
N GLU A 102 -6.22 -18.72 11.13
CA GLU A 102 -7.05 -17.97 10.17
C GLU A 102 -7.63 -16.69 10.78
N ARG A 103 -8.01 -16.69 12.06
CA ARG A 103 -8.55 -15.49 12.72
C ARG A 103 -7.49 -14.39 12.82
N VAL A 104 -6.23 -14.76 13.07
CA VAL A 104 -5.12 -13.80 13.11
C VAL A 104 -4.78 -13.33 11.69
N PHE A 105 -4.86 -14.22 10.70
CA PHE A 105 -4.69 -13.88 9.29
C PHE A 105 -5.72 -12.86 8.80
N GLN A 106 -6.99 -13.04 9.15
CA GLN A 106 -8.07 -12.06 8.90
C GLN A 106 -7.84 -10.73 9.63
N GLY A 107 -7.11 -10.75 10.76
CA GLY A 107 -6.62 -9.54 11.41
C GLY A 107 -5.67 -8.75 10.51
N LEU A 108 -4.73 -9.43 9.83
CA LEU A 108 -3.84 -8.79 8.86
C LEU A 108 -4.61 -8.27 7.63
N ASP A 109 -5.61 -9.01 7.13
CA ASP A 109 -6.47 -8.56 6.04
C ASP A 109 -7.18 -7.25 6.38
N PHE A 110 -7.72 -7.15 7.60
CA PHE A 110 -8.33 -5.93 8.10
C PHE A 110 -7.36 -4.76 8.12
N VAL A 111 -6.12 -4.97 8.59
CA VAL A 111 -5.08 -3.94 8.61
C VAL A 111 -4.78 -3.43 7.19
N ILE A 112 -4.67 -4.33 6.21
CA ILE A 112 -4.44 -3.95 4.80
C ILE A 112 -5.62 -3.14 4.26
N ALA A 113 -6.85 -3.56 4.54
CA ALA A 113 -8.06 -2.87 4.09
C ALA A 113 -8.20 -1.47 4.68
N GLU A 114 -7.98 -1.32 6.00
CA GLU A 114 -8.05 -0.01 6.66
C GLU A 114 -6.89 0.90 6.26
N ALA A 115 -5.68 0.36 6.08
CA ALA A 115 -4.55 1.15 5.60
C ALA A 115 -4.86 1.74 4.21
N LYS A 116 -5.41 0.93 3.30
CA LYS A 116 -5.89 1.41 1.99
C LYS A 116 -6.95 2.51 2.12
N LYS A 117 -7.93 2.32 3.00
CA LYS A 117 -9.01 3.29 3.25
C LYS A 117 -8.49 4.65 3.71
N TYR A 118 -7.43 4.68 4.52
CA TYR A 118 -6.82 5.92 5.01
C TYR A 118 -5.62 6.39 4.18
N GLY A 119 -5.34 5.76 3.03
CA GLY A 119 -4.23 6.15 2.15
C GLY A 119 -2.84 5.86 2.73
N VAL A 120 -2.74 4.97 3.72
CA VAL A 120 -1.48 4.55 4.33
C VAL A 120 -0.96 3.31 3.60
N ARG A 121 0.30 3.34 3.19
CA ARG A 121 1.00 2.18 2.59
C ARG A 121 1.68 1.36 3.67
N LEU A 122 1.86 0.07 3.43
CA LEU A 122 2.42 -0.85 4.42
C LEU A 122 3.80 -1.36 4.03
N ILE A 123 4.70 -1.40 5.00
CA ILE A 123 5.90 -2.24 4.99
C ILE A 123 5.61 -3.42 5.91
N LEU A 124 5.50 -4.62 5.34
CA LEU A 124 5.22 -5.85 6.07
C LEU A 124 6.52 -6.57 6.38
N SER A 125 6.92 -6.57 7.65
CA SER A 125 8.04 -7.39 8.10
C SER A 125 7.56 -8.84 8.20
N PHE A 126 8.31 -9.80 7.67
CA PHE A 126 7.97 -11.24 7.76
C PHE A 126 8.75 -11.97 8.86
N VAL A 127 9.71 -11.31 9.50
CA VAL A 127 10.45 -11.79 10.67
C VAL A 127 10.88 -10.59 11.53
N ASN A 128 11.31 -10.87 12.76
CA ASN A 128 12.07 -9.93 13.59
C ASN A 128 13.55 -10.32 13.52
N GLN A 129 14.41 -9.38 13.13
CA GLN A 129 15.87 -9.51 13.21
C GLN A 129 16.39 -8.40 14.12
#